data_AF-A0A538AE50-F1
#
_entry.id   AF-A0A538AE50-F1
#
_cell.length_a   1.000
_cell.length_b   1.000
_cell.length_c   1.000
_cell.angle_alpha   90.00
_cell.angle_beta   90.00
_cell.angle_gamma   90.00
#
_symmetry.space_group_name_H-M   'P 1'
#
loop_
_entity.id
_entity.type
_entity.pdbx_description
1 polymer ?
#
loop_
_entity_poly.entity_id
_entity_poly.type
_entity_poly.pdbx_seq_one_letter_code
_entity_poly.pdbx_strand_id
1 'polypeptide(L)'
;MEDKGGKLVPVPAGGENGHSEQAPEHEAGEHGGGHGIHLPSPSYMPILAAVGLPLIGYGLIYGFYISIVGGLILLGGLYGWAFEPGTE
;
A
#
# COMPACT_ATOMS: atom_id res chain seq x y z
N MET A 1 29.82 2.33 -1.39
CA MET A 1 31.00 1.46 -1.27
C MET A 1 32.03 2.07 -2.21
N GLU A 2 33.22 2.39 -1.74
CA GLU A 2 34.23 3.06 -2.58
C GLU A 2 35.24 2.01 -3.04
N ASP A 3 35.63 2.05 -4.31
CA ASP A 3 36.72 1.19 -4.79
C ASP A 3 38.07 1.73 -4.29
N LYS A 4 39.09 0.88 -4.23
CA LYS A 4 40.43 1.19 -3.67
C LYS A 4 41.16 2.38 -4.34
N GLY A 5 40.63 2.91 -5.44
CA GLY A 5 41.07 4.15 -6.08
C GLY A 5 40.38 5.43 -5.58
N GLY A 6 39.59 5.38 -4.50
CA GLY A 6 38.90 6.55 -3.91
C GLY A 6 37.73 7.07 -4.77
N LYS A 7 37.27 6.29 -5.74
CA LYS A 7 36.11 6.63 -6.56
C LYS A 7 34.85 6.05 -5.91
N LEU A 8 33.89 6.93 -5.65
CA LEU A 8 32.58 6.54 -5.11
C LEU A 8 31.86 5.64 -6.12
N VAL A 9 31.61 4.38 -5.76
CA VAL A 9 30.74 3.49 -6.54
C VAL A 9 29.33 3.62 -5.97
N PRO A 10 28.34 4.06 -6.79
CA PRO A 10 26.95 4.08 -6.34
C PRO A 10 26.52 2.64 -6.09
N VAL A 11 26.15 2.35 -4.85
CA VAL A 11 25.52 1.07 -4.49
C VAL A 11 24.08 1.16 -4.99
N PRO A 12 23.55 0.13 -5.67
CA PRO A 12 22.11 0.06 -5.95
C PRO A 12 21.34 0.06 -4.63
N ALA A 13 20.97 1.25 -4.13
CA ALA A 13 19.92 1.41 -3.14
C ALA A 13 18.61 1.21 -3.90
N GLY A 14 17.80 0.26 -3.44
CA GLY A 14 16.56 -0.18 -4.09
C GLY A 14 15.42 0.85 -4.04
N GLY A 15 15.70 2.13 -4.29
CA GLY A 15 14.68 3.17 -4.37
C GLY A 15 15.31 4.55 -4.51
N GLU A 16 14.74 5.33 -5.44
CA GLU A 16 14.88 6.78 -5.64
C GLU A 16 16.04 7.29 -6.53
N ASN A 17 15.69 7.71 -7.76
CA ASN A 17 16.33 8.82 -8.49
C ASN A 17 15.17 9.69 -9.01
N GLY A 18 15.07 11.01 -8.85
CA GLY A 18 15.92 11.98 -8.19
C GLY A 18 15.19 13.32 -8.06
N HIS A 19 15.83 14.26 -7.36
CA HIS A 19 15.37 15.63 -7.17
C HIS A 19 15.32 16.44 -8.47
N SER A 20 14.19 17.10 -8.74
CA SER A 20 14.16 18.43 -9.36
C SER A 20 12.91 19.20 -8.91
N GLU A 21 13.11 20.02 -7.88
CA GLU A 21 12.64 21.39 -7.69
C GLU A 21 11.53 21.94 -8.65
N GLN A 22 10.49 22.52 -8.03
CA GLN A 22 9.44 23.45 -8.54
C GLN A 22 8.16 22.90 -9.23
N ALA A 23 7.02 23.06 -8.53
CA ALA A 23 5.62 22.94 -9.00
C ALA A 23 5.26 24.06 -10.01
N PRO A 24 4.24 23.96 -10.90
CA PRO A 24 2.90 23.34 -10.79
C PRO A 24 2.69 22.29 -11.91
N GLU A 25 1.59 21.58 -12.15
CA GLU A 25 0.20 21.97 -12.38
C GLU A 25 -0.62 20.69 -12.61
N HIS A 26 -1.92 20.77 -12.32
CA HIS A 26 -2.90 19.73 -12.59
C HIS A 26 -2.95 19.40 -14.09
N GLU A 27 -2.42 18.29 -14.60
CA GLU A 27 -2.93 17.68 -15.84
C GLU A 27 -2.76 16.15 -15.82
N ALA A 28 -3.89 15.47 -15.98
CA ALA A 28 -3.95 14.07 -16.38
C ALA A 28 -3.51 13.96 -17.84
N GLY A 29 -2.61 13.05 -18.19
CA GLY A 29 -2.26 12.84 -19.59
C GLY A 29 -1.12 11.85 -19.82
N GLU A 30 -1.43 10.89 -20.68
CA GLU A 30 -0.63 9.82 -21.28
C GLU A 30 0.88 10.04 -21.53
N HIS A 31 1.59 8.91 -21.38
CA HIS A 31 2.71 8.42 -22.19
C HIS A 31 4.10 9.08 -22.04
N GLY A 32 5.02 8.33 -21.43
CA GLY A 32 6.45 8.52 -21.59
C GLY A 32 7.22 7.33 -21.05
N GLY A 33 7.77 6.50 -21.94
CA GLY A 33 8.61 5.35 -21.59
C GLY A 33 9.86 5.79 -20.83
N GLY A 34 9.82 5.65 -19.52
CA GLY A 34 10.98 5.69 -18.63
C GLY A 34 10.83 4.51 -17.68
N HIS A 35 11.93 3.79 -17.40
CA HIS A 35 11.95 2.70 -16.42
C HIS A 35 11.71 3.25 -15.01
N GLY A 36 10.45 3.62 -14.73
CA GLY A 36 9.96 3.89 -13.40
C GLY A 36 9.87 2.58 -12.65
N ILE A 37 10.24 2.61 -11.37
CA ILE A 37 9.84 1.55 -10.44
C ILE A 37 8.31 1.53 -10.48
N HIS A 38 7.74 0.50 -11.11
CA HIS A 38 6.32 0.21 -11.00
C HIS A 38 6.06 -0.22 -9.57
N LEU A 39 5.52 0.71 -8.78
CA LEU A 39 4.96 0.36 -7.49
C LEU A 39 3.65 -0.41 -7.75
N PRO A 40 3.40 -1.54 -7.05
CA PRO A 40 2.12 -2.21 -7.13
C PRO A 40 1.02 -1.22 -6.71
N SER A 41 -0.17 -1.35 -7.31
CA SER A 41 -1.28 -0.50 -6.90
C SER A 41 -1.59 -0.69 -5.42
N PRO A 42 -2.00 0.38 -4.70
CA PRO A 42 -2.41 0.26 -3.31
C PRO A 42 -3.72 -0.54 -3.19
N SER A 43 -3.75 -1.49 -2.24
CA SER A 43 -4.97 -2.23 -1.84
C SER A 43 -5.50 -1.69 -0.50
N TYR A 44 -6.81 -1.43 -0.43
CA TYR A 44 -7.50 -0.98 0.79
C TYR A 44 -8.14 -2.12 1.58
N MET A 45 -8.24 -3.33 1.01
CA MET A 45 -8.90 -4.47 1.64
C MET A 45 -8.26 -4.90 2.97
N PRO A 46 -6.93 -4.85 3.15
CA PRO A 46 -6.29 -5.16 4.44
C PRO A 46 -6.76 -4.24 5.57
N ILE A 47 -6.95 -2.95 5.29
CA ILE A 47 -7.42 -1.97 6.28
C ILE A 47 -8.87 -2.29 6.66
N LEU A 48 -9.71 -2.60 5.68
CA LEU A 48 -11.10 -2.96 5.92
C LEU A 48 -11.23 -4.22 6.78
N ALA A 49 -10.43 -5.25 6.50
CA ALA A 49 -10.37 -6.46 7.32
C ALA A 49 -9.91 -6.14 8.75
N ALA A 50 -8.88 -5.31 8.91
CA ALA A 50 -8.34 -4.94 10.22
C ALA A 50 -9.37 -4.22 11.11
N VAL A 51 -10.28 -3.42 10.56
CA VAL A 51 -11.36 -2.74 11.31
C VAL A 51 -12.35 -3.72 11.95
N GLY A 52 -12.52 -4.92 11.39
CA GLY A 52 -13.39 -5.94 11.97
C GLY A 52 -12.92 -6.43 13.35
N LEU A 53 -11.61 -6.56 13.55
CA LEU A 53 -11.01 -7.07 14.80
C LEU A 53 -11.33 -6.22 16.05
N PRO A 54 -11.12 -4.88 16.07
CA PRO A 54 -11.48 -4.06 17.23
C PRO A 54 -12.99 -4.02 17.46
N LEU A 55 -13.83 -4.08 16.42
CA LEU A 55 -15.29 -4.17 16.58
C LEU A 55 -15.71 -5.49 17.23
N ILE A 56 -15.10 -6.61 16.82
CA ILE A 56 -15.32 -7.90 17.48
C ILE A 56 -14.94 -7.82 18.95
N GLY A 57 -13.72 -7.37 19.25
CA GLY A 57 -13.22 -7.24 20.62
C GLY A 57 -14.11 -6.34 21.48
N TYR A 58 -14.49 -5.16 20.97
CA TYR A 58 -15.38 -4.24 21.66
C TYR A 58 -16.77 -4.87 21.90
N GLY A 59 -17.34 -5.53 20.89
CA GLY A 59 -18.63 -6.20 21.01
C GLY A 59 -18.64 -7.34 22.02
N LEU A 60 -17.53 -8.07 22.15
CA LEU A 60 -17.44 -9.15 23.16
C LEU A 60 -17.49 -8.59 24.59
N ILE A 61 -17.09 -7.33 24.80
CA ILE A 61 -17.12 -6.66 26.11
C ILE A 61 -18.47 -5.99 26.37
N TYR A 62 -19.02 -5.29 25.38
CA TYR A 62 -20.15 -4.36 25.60
C TYR A 62 -21.45 -4.75 24.90
N GLY A 63 -21.45 -5.71 23.98
CA GLY A 63 -22.67 -6.14 23.29
C GLY A 63 -22.42 -7.09 22.12
N PHE A 64 -22.91 -8.33 22.24
CA PHE A 64 -22.69 -9.41 21.27
C PHE A 64 -23.05 -9.05 19.82
N TYR A 65 -24.10 -8.23 19.61
CA TYR A 65 -24.50 -7.78 18.28
C TYR A 65 -23.40 -7.00 17.54
N ILE A 66 -22.57 -6.23 18.26
CA ILE A 66 -21.45 -5.49 17.66
C ILE A 66 -20.39 -6.47 17.14
N SER A 67 -20.19 -7.60 17.82
CA SER A 67 -19.27 -8.64 17.35
C SER A 67 -19.73 -9.30 16.06
N ILE A 68 -21.04 -9.47 15.87
CA ILE A 68 -21.58 -9.98 14.61
C ILE A 68 -21.24 -9.01 13.47
N VAL A 69 -21.46 -7.70 13.67
CA VAL A 69 -21.14 -6.68 12.67
C VAL A 69 -19.64 -6.66 12.37
N GLY A 70 -18.79 -6.69 13.39
CA GLY A 70 -17.34 -6.77 13.20
C GLY A 70 -16.90 -8.03 12.45
N GLY A 71 -17.54 -9.17 12.72
CA GLY A 71 -17.32 -10.43 12.00
C GLY A 71 -17.68 -10.34 10.52
N LEU A 72 -18.81 -9.71 10.18
CA LEU A 72 -19.20 -9.49 8.78
C LEU A 72 -18.22 -8.57 8.05
N ILE A 73 -17.72 -7.53 8.71
CA ILE A 73 -16.70 -6.62 8.15
C ILE A 73 -15.39 -7.36 7.91
N LEU A 74 -14.92 -8.15 8.89
CA LEU A 74 -13.71 -8.94 8.76
C LEU A 74 -13.82 -9.93 7.59
N LEU A 75 -14.92 -10.69 7.52
CA LEU A 75 -15.15 -11.65 6.44
C LEU A 75 -15.27 -10.96 5.08
N GLY A 76 -15.96 -9.82 5.00
CA GLY A 76 -16.08 -9.03 3.78
C GLY A 76 -14.74 -8.47 3.31
N GLY A 77 -13.92 -7.95 4.21
CA GLY A 77 -12.57 -7.46 3.91
C GLY A 77 -11.63 -8.59 3.45
N LEU A 78 -11.65 -9.73 4.13
CA LEU A 78 -10.87 -10.90 3.72
C LEU A 78 -11.33 -11.47 2.38
N TYR A 79 -12.65 -11.53 2.14
CA TYR A 79 -13.20 -11.95 0.87
C TYR A 79 -12.78 -10.99 -0.25
N GLY A 80 -12.99 -9.69 -0.07
CA GLY A 80 -12.59 -8.67 -1.04
C GLY A 80 -11.09 -8.72 -1.34
N TRP A 81 -10.26 -8.94 -0.31
CA TRP A 81 -8.82 -9.09 -0.48
C TRP A 81 -8.43 -10.36 -1.24
N ALA A 82 -9.08 -11.49 -0.94
CA ALA A 82 -8.80 -12.77 -1.57
C ALA A 82 -9.15 -12.80 -3.07
N PHE A 83 -10.12 -11.98 -3.49
CA PHE A 83 -10.59 -11.88 -4.87
C PHE A 83 -10.15 -10.60 -5.58
N GLU A 84 -9.33 -9.77 -4.93
CA GLU A 84 -8.77 -8.58 -5.56
C GLU A 84 -7.83 -9.02 -6.71
N PRO A 85 -8.01 -8.50 -7.94
CA PRO A 85 -7.13 -8.84 -9.04
C PRO A 85 -5.70 -8.36 -8.74
N GLY A 86 -4.73 -9.25 -8.90
CA GLY A 86 -3.32 -8.89 -8.86
C GLY A 86 -3.07 -7.81 -9.91
N THR A 87 -2.64 -6.63 -9.47
CA THR A 87 -2.32 -5.55 -10.40
C THR A 87 -1.00 -5.86 -11.05
N GLU A 88 -1.11 -6.39 -12.27
CA GLU A 88 -0.06 -6.49 -13.28
C GLU A 88 -0.08 -5.22 -14.15
#